data_AF-A0A410QBS7-F1
#
_entry.id   AF-A0A410QBS7-F1
#
_cell.length_a   1.000
_cell.length_b   1.000
_cell.length_c   1.000
_cell.angle_alpha   90.00
_cell.angle_beta   90.00
_cell.angle_gamma   90.00
#
_symmetry.space_group_name_H-M   'P 1'
#
loop_
_entity.id
_entity.type
_entity.pdbx_description
1 polymer ?
#
loop_
_entity_poly.entity_id
_entity_poly.type
_entity_poly.pdbx_seq_one_letter_code
_entity_poly.pdbx_strand_id
1 'polypeptide(L)'
;MYSLKYKGHQWLKSTFPNIEISSDYNPWFGGIQTLPEDWDFNSKPVLKEKIKTDFIEISDSCGNIWHGINSRLLIKEYNEFKGLEINEYFLMLPKVPVLCHVIEVSQDMKIFMKNRAFITKTFFNLNNDLTKSYVVAENEEHDFIKY
;
A
#
# COMPACT_ATOMS: atom_id res chain seq x y z
N MET A 1 -0.67 3.22 2.78
CA MET A 1 -1.76 3.85 3.57
C MET A 1 -2.05 3.07 4.86
N TYR A 2 -1.91 3.68 6.05
CA TYR A 2 -2.04 2.97 7.33
C TYR A 2 -3.46 2.82 7.90
N SER A 3 -4.35 3.80 7.70
CA SER A 3 -5.70 3.78 8.29
C SER A 3 -6.75 4.14 7.25
N LEU A 4 -7.85 3.40 7.27
CA LEU A 4 -9.06 3.66 6.49
C LEU A 4 -10.25 3.45 7.42
N LYS A 5 -10.96 4.53 7.73
CA LYS A 5 -12.15 4.50 8.58
C LYS A 5 -13.38 4.91 7.78
N TYR A 6 -14.43 4.12 7.85
CA TYR A 6 -15.71 4.44 7.23
C TYR A 6 -16.85 3.98 8.12
N LYS A 7 -17.81 4.88 8.38
CA LYS A 7 -18.96 4.63 9.28
C LYS A 7 -18.57 3.99 10.62
N GLY A 8 -17.53 4.51 11.27
CA GLY A 8 -17.05 4.00 12.56
C GLY A 8 -16.25 2.69 12.49
N HIS A 9 -16.11 2.07 11.32
CA HIS A 9 -15.34 0.84 11.14
C HIS A 9 -13.93 1.16 10.67
N GLN A 10 -12.92 0.59 11.33
CA GLN A 10 -11.53 0.58 10.87
C GLN A 10 -11.34 -0.62 9.95
N TRP A 11 -11.13 -0.36 8.66
CA TRP A 11 -11.05 -1.36 7.60
C TRP A 11 -9.69 -2.05 7.55
N LEU A 12 -8.63 -1.28 7.80
CA LEU A 12 -7.26 -1.76 7.69
C LEU A 12 -6.73 -2.17 9.06
N LYS A 13 -6.04 -3.30 9.11
CA LYS A 13 -5.24 -3.67 10.27
C LYS A 13 -3.93 -2.91 10.20
N SER A 14 -3.62 -2.13 11.23
CA SER A 14 -2.37 -1.37 11.31
C SER A 14 -1.96 -1.14 12.75
N THR A 15 -0.65 -1.01 12.96
CA THR A 15 -0.04 -0.66 14.24
C THR A 15 0.07 0.87 14.44
N PHE A 16 -0.35 1.67 13.45
CA PHE A 16 -0.33 3.14 13.55
C PHE A 16 -1.03 3.67 14.83
N PRO A 17 -0.45 4.66 15.53
CA PRO A 17 0.73 5.46 15.14
C PRO A 17 2.08 4.81 15.47
N ASN A 18 2.11 3.78 16.31
CA ASN A 18 3.35 3.14 16.75
C ASN A 18 3.69 1.99 15.81
N ILE A 19 4.58 2.22 14.86
CA ILE A 19 4.96 1.17 13.90
C ILE A 19 5.70 0.06 14.66
N GLU A 20 4.98 -1.00 14.99
CA GLU A 20 5.51 -2.19 15.63
C GLU A 20 5.68 -3.30 14.60
N ILE A 21 6.85 -3.96 14.63
CA ILE A 21 7.12 -5.16 13.86
C ILE A 21 6.36 -6.31 14.55
N SER A 22 5.35 -6.87 13.90
CA SER A 22 4.60 -8.00 14.46
C SER A 22 5.38 -9.32 14.48
N SER A 23 6.45 -9.44 13.67
CA SER A 23 7.31 -10.63 13.58
C SER A 23 8.68 -10.28 13.01
N ASP A 24 9.74 -10.83 13.59
CA ASP A 24 11.12 -10.62 13.12
C ASP A 24 11.40 -11.18 11.72
N TYR A 25 10.58 -12.13 11.26
CA TYR A 25 10.70 -12.78 9.94
C TYR A 25 9.78 -12.19 8.88
N ASN A 26 8.79 -11.38 9.27
CA ASN A 26 7.88 -10.70 8.35
C ASN A 26 7.60 -9.30 8.91
N PRO A 27 8.50 -8.34 8.68
CA PRO A 27 8.30 -6.96 9.06
C PRO A 27 7.07 -6.40 8.36
N TRP A 28 5.96 -6.44 9.09
CA TRP A 28 4.67 -5.93 8.65
C TRP A 28 4.31 -4.72 9.49
N PHE A 29 3.94 -3.62 8.82
CA PHE A 29 3.58 -2.35 9.44
C PHE A 29 2.12 -1.94 9.20
N GLY A 30 1.32 -2.80 8.57
CA GLY A 30 -0.12 -2.58 8.41
C GLY A 30 -0.55 -1.89 7.14
N GLY A 31 -1.87 -1.87 6.94
CA GLY A 31 -2.49 -1.05 5.92
C GLY A 31 -2.38 -1.61 4.51
N ILE A 32 -2.23 -0.71 3.54
CA ILE A 32 -1.92 -1.01 2.14
C ILE A 32 -0.50 -0.54 1.88
N GLN A 33 0.34 -1.41 1.33
CA GLN A 33 1.73 -1.11 1.02
C GLN A 33 2.17 -1.80 -0.26
N THR A 34 3.07 -1.17 -0.99
CA THR A 34 3.68 -1.72 -2.20
C THR A 34 5.19 -1.69 -2.10
N LEU A 35 5.84 -2.84 -2.35
CA LEU A 35 7.29 -2.98 -2.30
C LEU A 35 7.77 -3.91 -3.43
N PRO A 36 9.05 -3.84 -3.83
CA PRO A 36 9.70 -4.91 -4.58
C PRO A 36 9.52 -6.26 -3.87
N GLU A 37 9.14 -7.29 -4.63
CA GLU A 37 8.80 -8.62 -4.10
C GLU A 37 9.98 -9.26 -3.34
N ASP A 38 11.20 -9.07 -3.85
CA ASP A 38 12.45 -9.56 -3.24
C ASP A 38 12.81 -8.81 -1.94
N TRP A 39 12.32 -7.58 -1.77
CA TRP A 39 12.50 -6.82 -0.53
C TRP A 39 11.47 -7.15 0.53
N ASP A 40 10.32 -7.68 0.14
CA ASP A 40 9.15 -7.78 0.99
C ASP A 40 9.43 -8.56 2.31
N PHE A 41 10.15 -9.67 2.20
CA PHE A 41 10.58 -10.50 3.34
C PHE A 41 11.64 -9.85 4.23
N ASN A 42 12.36 -8.84 3.73
CA ASN A 42 13.44 -8.13 4.40
C ASN A 42 13.15 -6.62 4.54
N SER A 43 11.88 -6.22 4.61
CA SER A 43 11.45 -4.81 4.56
C SER A 43 11.66 -4.01 5.86
N LYS A 44 12.33 -4.56 6.89
CA LYS A 44 12.72 -3.83 8.11
C LYS A 44 13.42 -2.49 7.84
N PRO A 45 14.32 -2.37 6.83
CA PRO A 45 14.97 -1.10 6.53
C PRO A 45 14.01 0.01 6.10
N VAL A 46 12.82 -0.31 5.57
CA VAL A 46 11.77 0.68 5.24
C VAL A 46 11.42 1.54 6.46
N LEU A 47 11.47 0.98 7.67
CA LEU A 47 11.17 1.71 8.91
C LEU A 47 12.14 2.85 9.21
N LYS A 48 13.32 2.85 8.59
CA LYS A 48 14.31 3.94 8.70
C LYS A 48 14.10 5.01 7.63
N GLU A 49 13.35 4.70 6.58
CA GLU A 49 13.08 5.62 5.49
C GLU A 49 12.00 6.63 5.88
N LYS A 50 12.08 7.82 5.30
CA LYS A 50 11.08 8.87 5.53
C LYS A 50 10.01 8.78 4.45
N ILE A 51 8.76 8.61 4.88
CA ILE A 51 7.59 8.68 4.01
C ILE A 51 7.03 10.10 4.07
N LYS A 52 6.78 10.69 2.91
CA LYS A 52 6.05 11.97 2.79
C LYS A 52 4.65 11.69 2.27
N THR A 53 3.65 12.41 2.77
CA THR A 53 2.28 12.28 2.27
C THR A 53 1.72 13.65 1.93
N ASP A 54 1.07 13.77 0.78
CA ASP A 54 0.45 14.99 0.28
C ASP A 54 -0.96 14.68 -0.24
N PHE A 55 -1.88 15.64 -0.18
CA PHE A 55 -3.14 15.57 -0.93
C PHE A 55 -2.88 15.87 -2.40
N ILE A 56 -3.59 15.19 -3.30
CA ILE A 56 -3.34 15.28 -4.74
C ILE A 56 -4.62 15.21 -5.57
N GLU A 57 -4.54 15.79 -6.77
CA GLU A 57 -5.54 15.68 -7.83
C GLU A 57 -4.87 15.16 -9.12
N ILE A 58 -5.51 14.21 -9.80
CA ILE A 58 -5.00 13.58 -11.03
C ILE A 58 -6.15 13.47 -12.04
N SER A 59 -5.91 13.87 -13.29
CA SER A 59 -6.85 13.64 -14.40
C SER A 59 -6.56 12.30 -15.07
N ASP A 60 -7.60 11.52 -15.34
CA ASP A 60 -7.47 10.36 -16.24
C ASP A 60 -7.67 10.74 -17.72
N SER A 61 -7.49 9.77 -18.62
CA SER A 61 -7.66 9.96 -20.07
C SER A 61 -9.11 10.20 -20.52
N CYS A 62 -10.08 9.98 -19.63
CA CYS A 62 -11.50 10.24 -19.86
C CYS A 62 -11.93 11.62 -19.34
N GLY A 63 -11.02 12.39 -18.74
CA GLY A 63 -11.28 13.71 -18.18
C GLY A 63 -11.88 13.70 -16.78
N ASN A 64 -11.87 12.56 -16.08
CA ASN A 64 -12.29 12.53 -14.68
C ASN A 64 -11.18 13.07 -13.77
N ILE A 65 -11.56 13.81 -12.73
CA ILE A 65 -10.63 14.35 -11.73
C ILE A 65 -10.70 13.49 -10.46
N TRP A 66 -9.62 12.76 -10.23
CA TRP A 66 -9.41 11.92 -9.07
C TRP A 66 -8.76 12.71 -7.95
N HIS A 67 -9.28 12.59 -6.72
CA HIS A 67 -8.75 13.27 -5.55
C HIS A 67 -8.30 12.23 -4.54
N GLY A 68 -7.23 12.50 -3.80
CA GLY A 68 -6.79 11.55 -2.81
C GLY A 68 -5.51 11.94 -2.11
N ILE A 69 -4.81 10.92 -1.62
CA ILE A 69 -3.51 11.06 -0.99
C ILE A 69 -2.46 10.35 -1.82
N ASN A 70 -1.27 10.95 -1.86
CA ASN A 70 -0.08 10.34 -2.41
C ASN A 70 0.92 10.12 -1.26
N SER A 71 1.46 8.91 -1.17
CA SER A 71 2.48 8.51 -0.21
C SER A 71 3.78 8.23 -0.97
N ARG A 72 4.83 9.00 -0.67
CA ARG A 72 6.13 8.92 -1.34
C ARG A 72 7.15 8.28 -0.42
N LEU A 73 7.74 7.20 -0.89
CA LEU A 73 8.86 6.51 -0.26
C LEU A 73 10.08 6.64 -1.17
N LEU A 74 11.03 7.50 -0.78
CA LEU A 74 12.35 7.57 -1.42
C LEU A 74 13.37 6.87 -0.52
N ILE A 75 14.00 5.82 -1.06
CA ILE A 75 14.89 4.95 -0.29
C ILE A 75 16.31 5.54 -0.30
N LYS A 76 16.83 5.83 0.90
CA LYS A 76 18.13 6.49 1.09
C LYS A 76 19.11 5.69 1.94
N GLU A 77 18.58 4.95 2.92
CA GLU A 77 19.35 4.24 3.93
C GLU A 77 19.64 2.80 3.53
N TYR A 78 18.75 2.16 2.74
CA TYR A 78 18.96 0.79 2.29
C TYR A 78 19.74 0.73 0.97
N ASN A 79 21.00 0.28 1.04
CA ASN A 79 21.96 0.32 -0.09
C ASN A 79 21.48 -0.38 -1.37
N GLU A 80 20.77 -1.50 -1.26
CA GLU A 80 20.31 -2.23 -2.45
C GLU A 80 19.31 -1.41 -3.25
N PHE A 81 18.35 -0.78 -2.57
CA PHE A 81 17.31 0.03 -3.20
C PHE A 81 17.56 1.54 -3.18
N LYS A 82 18.78 1.97 -2.87
CA LYS A 82 19.09 3.38 -2.72
C LYS A 82 18.91 4.14 -4.03
N GLY A 83 17.99 5.09 -4.04
CA GLY A 83 17.60 5.86 -5.23
C GLY A 83 16.30 5.39 -5.90
N LEU A 84 15.67 4.33 -5.40
CA LEU A 84 14.32 3.94 -5.80
C LEU A 84 13.29 4.80 -5.07
N GLU A 85 12.35 5.35 -5.83
CA GLU A 85 11.19 6.09 -5.34
C GLU A 85 9.90 5.35 -5.72
N ILE A 86 9.06 5.11 -4.73
CA ILE A 86 7.74 4.49 -4.88
C ILE A 86 6.70 5.52 -4.43
N ASN A 87 5.86 5.93 -5.38
CA ASN A 87 4.77 6.87 -5.17
C ASN A 87 3.45 6.09 -5.21
N GLU A 88 2.85 5.85 -4.05
CA GLU A 88 1.54 5.19 -3.94
C GLU A 88 0.42 6.23 -3.90
N TYR A 89 -0.50 6.14 -4.84
CA TYR A 89 -1.68 7.01 -4.93
C TYR A 89 -2.92 6.26 -4.47
N PHE A 90 -3.67 6.87 -3.57
CA PHE A 90 -4.94 6.35 -3.06
C PHE A 90 -6.02 7.36 -3.41
N LEU A 91 -6.74 7.10 -4.50
CA LEU A 91 -7.56 8.05 -5.22
C LEU A 91 -9.04 7.65 -5.19
N MET A 92 -9.92 8.64 -5.11
CA MET A 92 -11.37 8.44 -5.21
C MET A 92 -11.99 9.46 -6.16
N LEU A 93 -13.08 9.07 -6.80
CA LEU A 93 -13.96 10.00 -7.49
C LEU A 93 -15.00 10.56 -6.52
N PRO A 94 -15.39 11.85 -6.68
CA PRO A 94 -16.47 12.42 -5.88
C PRO A 94 -17.75 11.56 -5.95
N LYS A 95 -18.30 11.23 -4.79
CA LYS A 95 -19.56 10.46 -4.63
C LYS A 95 -19.51 9.01 -5.13
N VAL A 96 -18.36 8.50 -5.52
CA VAL A 96 -18.17 7.10 -5.91
C VAL A 96 -17.42 6.37 -4.78
N PRO A 97 -17.97 5.28 -4.20
CA PRO A 97 -17.33 4.56 -3.10
C PRO A 97 -16.26 3.59 -3.63
N VAL A 98 -15.42 4.04 -4.54
CA VAL A 98 -14.33 3.26 -5.13
C VAL A 98 -13.00 3.92 -4.78
N LEU A 99 -12.12 3.13 -4.17
CA LEU A 99 -10.73 3.49 -3.94
C LEU A 99 -9.89 2.89 -5.08
N CYS A 100 -9.28 3.75 -5.88
CA CYS A 100 -8.27 3.38 -6.85
C CYS A 100 -6.88 3.48 -6.20
N HIS A 101 -6.12 2.39 -6.24
CA HIS A 101 -4.72 2.37 -5.82
C HIS A 101 -3.85 2.14 -7.04
N VAL A 102 -2.95 3.08 -7.30
CA VAL A 102 -1.95 2.99 -8.37
C VAL A 102 -0.59 3.39 -7.84
N ILE A 103 0.46 2.86 -8.45
CA ILE A 103 1.83 3.18 -8.09
C ILE A 103 2.56 3.80 -9.28
N GLU A 104 3.40 4.79 -8.99
CA GLU A 104 4.44 5.26 -9.89
C GLU A 104 5.78 4.84 -9.29
N VAL A 105 6.66 4.29 -10.13
CA VAL A 105 7.99 3.84 -9.76
C VAL A 105 9.00 4.66 -10.53
N SER A 106 9.81 5.45 -9.82
CA SER A 106 10.92 6.19 -10.38
C SER A 106 12.23 5.56 -9.93
N GLN A 107 13.14 5.39 -10.87
CA GLN A 107 14.33 4.57 -10.69
C GLN A 107 15.61 5.38 -10.95
N ASP A 108 16.28 5.78 -9.86
CA ASP A 108 17.61 6.40 -9.88
C ASP A 108 18.62 5.59 -9.04
N MET A 109 18.54 4.26 -9.14
CA MET A 109 19.52 3.37 -8.53
C MET A 109 20.71 3.09 -9.44
N LYS A 110 21.82 2.64 -8.84
CA LYS A 110 23.00 2.13 -9.55
C LYS A 110 22.80 0.74 -10.16
N ILE A 111 21.68 0.08 -9.87
CA ILE A 111 21.34 -1.27 -10.31
C ILE A 111 20.14 -1.18 -11.23
N PHE A 112 20.20 -1.89 -12.36
CA PHE A 112 19.07 -1.96 -13.29
C PHE A 112 18.00 -2.93 -12.77
N MET A 113 16.74 -2.47 -12.64
CA MET A 113 15.60 -3.30 -12.22
C MET A 113 15.07 -4.15 -13.39
N LYS A 114 15.87 -5.12 -13.85
CA LYS A 114 15.37 -6.11 -14.82
C LYS A 114 14.56 -7.18 -14.10
N ASN A 115 13.33 -7.42 -14.56
CA ASN A 115 12.48 -8.53 -14.10
C ASN A 115 12.21 -8.55 -12.58
N ARG A 116 12.20 -7.39 -11.91
CA ARG A 116 11.77 -7.31 -10.51
C ARG A 116 10.29 -6.96 -10.46
N ALA A 117 9.50 -7.83 -9.86
CA ALA A 117 8.08 -7.59 -9.63
C ALA A 117 7.88 -6.73 -8.38
N PHE A 118 6.72 -6.07 -8.33
CA PHE A 118 6.24 -5.37 -7.15
C PHE A 118 5.03 -6.13 -6.61
N ILE A 119 4.94 -6.21 -5.29
CA ILE A 119 3.80 -6.79 -4.59
C ILE A 119 3.08 -5.71 -3.81
N THR A 120 1.77 -5.64 -3.99
CA THR A 120 0.89 -4.85 -3.12
C THR A 120 0.27 -5.78 -2.08
N LYS A 121 0.43 -5.45 -0.81
CA LYS A 121 -0.22 -6.16 0.30
C LYS A 121 -1.23 -5.25 0.97
N THR A 122 -2.43 -5.77 1.18
CA THR A 122 -3.48 -5.12 1.94
C THR A 122 -3.85 -5.97 3.13
N PHE A 123 -3.80 -5.35 4.31
CA PHE A 123 -4.10 -6.02 5.57
C PHE A 123 -5.42 -5.50 6.12
N PHE A 124 -6.45 -6.32 6.02
CA PHE A 124 -7.77 -5.98 6.52
C PHE A 124 -7.94 -6.36 7.98
N ASN A 125 -8.76 -5.56 8.68
CA ASN A 125 -9.18 -5.83 10.04
C ASN A 125 -10.47 -6.68 10.02
N LEU A 126 -10.31 -7.99 9.90
CA LEU A 126 -11.44 -8.93 9.82
C LEU A 126 -12.20 -9.00 11.14
N ASN A 127 -13.49 -9.34 11.05
CA ASN A 127 -14.30 -9.61 12.24
C ASN A 127 -13.89 -10.98 12.83
N ASN A 128 -13.92 -11.11 14.16
CA ASN A 128 -13.71 -12.39 14.85
C ASN A 128 -14.71 -13.47 14.37
N ASP A 129 -15.90 -13.05 13.97
CA ASP A 129 -16.87 -13.87 13.26
C ASP A 129 -16.76 -13.61 11.75
N LEU A 130 -16.08 -14.52 11.03
CA LEU A 130 -15.83 -14.41 9.58
C LEU A 130 -17.13 -14.27 8.77
N THR A 131 -18.26 -14.80 9.26
CA THR A 131 -19.55 -14.64 8.57
C THR A 131 -20.04 -13.19 8.56
N LYS A 132 -19.59 -12.38 9.53
CA LYS A 132 -19.88 -10.96 9.70
C LYS A 132 -18.78 -10.04 9.16
N SER A 133 -17.74 -10.62 8.57
CA SER A 133 -16.70 -9.82 7.95
C SER A 133 -17.19 -9.28 6.61
N TYR A 134 -16.59 -8.15 6.22
CA TYR A 134 -17.02 -7.29 5.12
C TYR A 134 -16.07 -7.37 3.92
N VAL A 135 -15.02 -8.19 4.03
CA VAL A 135 -14.02 -8.36 2.98
C VAL A 135 -14.44 -9.50 2.06
N VAL A 136 -14.64 -9.17 0.80
CA VAL A 136 -14.80 -10.13 -0.27
C VAL A 136 -13.71 -9.83 -1.29
N ALA A 137 -12.93 -10.83 -1.67
CA ALA A 137 -11.91 -10.70 -2.70
C ALA A 137 -12.16 -11.71 -3.81
N GLU A 138 -11.85 -11.33 -5.04
CA GLU A 138 -11.82 -12.21 -6.19
C GLU A 138 -10.44 -12.88 -6.27
N ASN A 139 -10.39 -14.20 -6.46
CA ASN A 139 -9.14 -14.93 -6.66
C ASN A 139 -8.72 -14.93 -8.15
N GLU A 140 -7.60 -15.59 -8.47
CA GLU A 140 -7.11 -15.71 -9.85
C GLU A 140 -8.03 -16.54 -10.76
N GLU A 141 -8.93 -17.34 -10.19
CA GLU A 141 -9.91 -18.18 -10.89
C GLU A 141 -11.26 -17.47 -11.08
N HIS A 142 -11.37 -16.18 -10.71
CA HIS A 142 -12.60 -15.38 -10.71
C HIS A 142 -13.68 -15.79 -9.70
N ASP A 143 -13.30 -16.54 -8.66
CA ASP A 143 -14.16 -16.86 -7.54
C ASP A 143 -14.11 -15.79 -6.44
N PHE A 144 -15.27 -15.46 -5.88
CA PHE A 144 -15.36 -14.54 -4.76
C PHE A 144 -15.22 -15.28 -3.42
N ILE A 145 -14.16 -14.97 -2.69
CA ILE A 145 -13.84 -15.48 -1.36
C ILE A 145 -14.22 -14.43 -0.33
N LYS A 146 -15.05 -14.83 0.65
CA LYS A 146 -15.37 -14.01 1.82
C LYS A 146 -14.43 -14.36 2.97
N TYR A 147 -13.74 -13.35 3.48
CA TYR A 147 -12.87 -13.41 4.67
C TYR A 147 -13.60 -12.78 5.83
#